data_AF-A0A2D4LY83-F1
#
_entry.id   AF-A0A2D4LY83-F1
#
_cell.length_a   1.000
_cell.length_b   1.000
_cell.length_c   1.000
_cell.angle_alpha   90.00
_cell.angle_beta   90.00
_cell.angle_gamma   90.00
#
_symmetry.space_group_name_H-M   'P 1'
#
loop_
_entity.id
_entity.type
_entity.pdbx_description
1 polymer ?
#
loop_
_entity_poly.entity_id
_entity_poly.type
_entity_poly.pdbx_seq_one_letter_code
_entity_poly.pdbx_strand_id
1 'polypeptide(L)'
;MAQKLECPNPKKYTWEKNSLILKSAEFSFEDNLQVFNLLSSALENPVKSMEENAEEKEMDRAICASNVLHQADQSLRRTISETMQKAKAKGLSPSEMKILSEELNKQKVEFLEKLKQKTNKENQFYVENSSFNITSVFSQETDDIVKKYLNKH
;
A
#
# COMPACT_ATOMS: atom_id res chain seq x y z
N MET A 1 -32.21 -12.61 -14.26
CA MET A 1 -30.97 -11.98 -14.77
C MET A 1 -31.22 -11.21 -16.05
N ALA A 2 -31.83 -11.81 -17.08
CA ALA A 2 -32.15 -11.14 -18.35
C ALA A 2 -32.91 -9.80 -18.22
N GLN A 3 -33.87 -9.69 -17.31
CA GLN A 3 -34.65 -8.45 -17.08
C GLN A 3 -33.85 -7.30 -16.43
N LYS A 4 -32.61 -7.55 -15.96
CA LYS A 4 -31.75 -6.55 -15.31
C LYS A 4 -30.53 -6.15 -16.16
N LEU A 5 -30.41 -6.69 -17.37
CA LEU A 5 -29.31 -6.36 -18.27
C LEU A 5 -29.69 -5.11 -19.08
N GLU A 6 -28.87 -4.08 -18.99
CA GLU A 6 -29.01 -2.87 -19.81
C GLU A 6 -28.31 -3.08 -21.15
N CYS A 7 -28.88 -2.54 -22.23
CA CYS A 7 -28.21 -2.52 -23.54
C CYS A 7 -27.04 -1.53 -23.51
N PRO A 8 -25.94 -1.80 -24.25
CA PRO A 8 -24.84 -0.87 -24.39
C PRO A 8 -25.31 0.52 -24.86
N ASN A 9 -24.81 1.57 -24.22
CA ASN A 9 -25.11 2.96 -24.48
C ASN A 9 -23.83 3.79 -24.73
N PRO A 10 -23.37 3.86 -25.99
CA PRO A 10 -22.13 4.56 -26.36
C PRO A 10 -22.22 6.09 -26.20
N LYS A 11 -23.42 6.65 -25.99
CA LYS A 11 -23.60 8.08 -25.68
C LYS A 11 -23.35 8.38 -24.21
N LYS A 12 -23.60 7.41 -23.33
CA LYS A 12 -23.42 7.53 -21.88
C LYS A 12 -22.02 7.11 -21.45
N TYR A 13 -21.47 6.07 -22.09
CA TYR A 13 -20.19 5.48 -21.73
C TYR A 13 -19.26 5.39 -22.94
N THR A 14 -18.15 6.12 -22.89
CA THR A 14 -17.18 6.20 -23.99
C THR A 14 -16.51 4.86 -24.29
N TRP A 15 -16.37 3.99 -23.29
CA TRP A 15 -15.80 2.64 -23.43
C TRP A 15 -16.75 1.65 -24.12
N GLU A 16 -18.04 1.97 -24.25
CA GLU A 16 -19.03 1.13 -24.94
C GLU A 16 -19.14 1.42 -26.44
N LYS A 17 -18.37 2.40 -26.96
CA LYS A 17 -18.40 2.84 -28.36
C LYS A 17 -18.24 1.71 -29.38
N ASN A 18 -17.47 0.68 -29.02
CA ASN A 18 -17.13 -0.44 -29.89
C ASN A 18 -17.94 -1.72 -29.57
N SER A 19 -19.06 -1.60 -28.85
CA SER A 19 -19.92 -2.74 -28.51
C SER A 19 -20.72 -3.21 -29.74
N LEU A 20 -20.90 -4.53 -29.88
CA LEU A 20 -21.73 -5.13 -30.93
C LEU A 20 -22.96 -5.80 -30.33
N ILE A 21 -24.09 -5.72 -31.03
CA ILE A 21 -25.33 -6.41 -30.66
C ILE A 21 -25.65 -7.40 -31.79
N LEU A 22 -25.43 -8.69 -31.53
CA LEU A 22 -25.58 -9.75 -32.52
C LEU A 22 -26.78 -10.64 -32.16
N LYS A 23 -27.51 -11.12 -33.18
CA LYS A 23 -28.62 -12.05 -32.98
C LYS A 23 -28.11 -13.50 -33.01
N SER A 24 -28.48 -14.29 -32.01
CA SER A 24 -27.99 -15.67 -31.87
C SER A 24 -28.63 -16.67 -32.84
N ALA A 25 -29.84 -16.42 -33.33
CA ALA A 25 -30.61 -17.43 -34.06
C ALA A 25 -30.22 -17.51 -35.54
N GLU A 26 -29.78 -16.41 -36.15
CA GLU A 26 -29.38 -16.34 -37.56
C GLU A 26 -28.29 -15.27 -37.68
N PHE A 27 -27.09 -15.68 -38.08
CA PHE A 27 -25.98 -14.75 -38.30
C PHE A 27 -26.12 -14.15 -39.70
N SER A 28 -26.51 -12.88 -39.74
CA SER A 28 -26.81 -12.19 -41.00
C SER A 28 -25.54 -11.63 -41.66
N PHE A 29 -25.66 -11.25 -42.93
CA PHE A 29 -24.62 -10.49 -43.61
C PHE A 29 -24.33 -9.15 -42.90
N GLU A 30 -25.34 -8.53 -42.31
CA GLU A 30 -25.20 -7.28 -41.53
C GLU A 30 -24.39 -7.51 -40.25
N ASP A 31 -24.57 -8.64 -39.58
CA ASP A 31 -23.79 -9.02 -38.41
C ASP A 31 -22.31 -9.23 -38.78
N ASN A 32 -22.05 -9.88 -39.91
CA ASN A 32 -20.69 -10.01 -40.46
C ASN A 32 -20.05 -8.64 -40.71
N LEU A 33 -20.79 -7.74 -41.35
CA LEU A 33 -20.29 -6.40 -41.69
C LEU A 33 -19.93 -5.60 -40.43
N GLN A 34 -20.74 -5.68 -39.38
CA GLN A 34 -20.45 -5.05 -38.08
C GLN A 34 -19.16 -5.58 -37.45
N VAL A 35 -18.94 -6.90 -37.50
CA VAL A 35 -17.72 -7.53 -36.99
C VAL A 35 -16.50 -7.09 -37.80
N PHE A 36 -16.58 -7.09 -39.14
CA PHE A 36 -15.48 -6.64 -40.00
C PHE A 36 -15.16 -5.16 -39.79
N ASN A 37 -16.17 -4.29 -39.64
CA ASN A 37 -15.97 -2.87 -39.38
C ASN A 37 -15.28 -2.62 -38.03
N LEU A 38 -15.64 -3.38 -36.99
CA LEU A 38 -14.96 -3.32 -35.70
C LEU A 38 -13.48 -3.73 -35.82
N LEU A 39 -13.21 -4.83 -36.53
CA LEU A 39 -11.85 -5.30 -36.77
C LEU A 39 -11.02 -4.29 -37.57
N SER A 40 -11.57 -3.71 -38.64
CA SER A 40 -10.88 -2.67 -39.43
C SER A 40 -10.57 -1.45 -38.56
N SER A 41 -11.55 -0.99 -37.77
CA SER A 41 -11.38 0.16 -36.87
C SER A 41 -10.29 -0.10 -35.82
N ALA A 42 -10.21 -1.32 -35.29
CA ALA A 42 -9.19 -1.71 -34.32
C ALA A 42 -7.79 -1.83 -34.94
N LEU A 43 -7.70 -2.27 -36.21
CA LEU A 43 -6.43 -2.34 -36.94
C LEU A 43 -5.92 -0.95 -37.35
N GLU A 44 -6.82 -0.05 -37.73
CA GLU A 44 -6.50 1.36 -38.06
C GLU A 44 -6.12 2.16 -36.82
N ASN A 45 -6.76 1.87 -35.69
CA ASN A 45 -6.59 2.59 -34.42
C ASN A 45 -6.28 1.61 -33.29
N PRO A 46 -5.14 0.91 -33.32
CA PRO A 46 -4.77 0.03 -32.23
C PRO A 46 -4.63 0.86 -30.97
N VAL A 47 -5.26 0.40 -29.88
CA VAL A 47 -5.02 0.99 -28.56
C VAL A 47 -3.53 0.84 -28.30
N LYS A 48 -2.82 1.97 -28.25
CA LYS A 48 -1.42 1.97 -27.87
C LYS A 48 -1.31 1.25 -26.54
N SER A 49 -0.35 0.34 -26.41
CA SER A 49 0.04 -0.13 -25.08
C SER A 49 0.21 1.12 -24.23
N MET A 50 -0.46 1.19 -23.09
CA MET A 50 -0.18 2.23 -22.13
C MET A 50 1.33 2.11 -21.88
N GLU A 51 2.11 3.04 -22.43
CA GLU A 51 3.47 3.28 -21.97
C GLU A 51 3.29 3.81 -20.56
N GLU A 52 2.99 2.89 -19.64
CA GLU A 52 3.32 3.09 -18.25
C GLU A 52 4.82 3.35 -18.29
N ASN A 53 5.20 4.58 -17.99
CA ASN A 53 6.57 5.06 -17.99
C ASN A 53 7.34 4.16 -17.00
N ALA A 54 7.86 3.03 -17.49
CA ALA A 54 8.27 1.91 -16.64
C ALA A 54 9.43 2.33 -15.73
N GLU A 55 10.22 3.29 -16.19
CA GLU A 55 11.26 3.98 -15.46
C GLU A 55 10.70 4.84 -14.32
N GLU A 56 9.64 5.63 -14.55
CA GLU A 56 8.97 6.42 -13.52
C GLU A 56 8.32 5.53 -12.46
N LYS A 57 7.65 4.45 -12.91
CA LYS A 57 7.08 3.44 -12.02
C LYS A 57 8.16 2.71 -11.21
N GLU A 58 9.31 2.41 -11.81
CA GLU A 58 10.43 1.77 -11.09
C GLU A 58 11.13 2.73 -10.14
N MET A 59 11.27 4.00 -10.50
CA MET A 59 11.76 5.05 -9.60
C MET A 59 10.82 5.24 -8.41
N ASP A 60 9.50 5.33 -8.64
CA ASP A 60 8.51 5.43 -7.57
C ASP A 60 8.51 4.19 -6.66
N ARG A 61 8.67 2.99 -7.25
CA ARG A 61 8.85 1.74 -6.50
C ARG A 61 10.12 1.77 -5.67
N ALA A 62 11.24 2.23 -6.23
CA ALA A 62 12.52 2.34 -5.54
C ALA A 62 12.48 3.40 -4.42
N ILE A 63 11.79 4.53 -4.63
CA ILE A 63 11.55 5.56 -3.60
C ILE A 63 10.68 5.01 -2.48
N CYS A 64 9.61 4.28 -2.80
CA CYS A 64 8.79 3.60 -1.80
C CYS A 64 9.57 2.52 -1.03
N ALA A 65 10.39 1.72 -1.72
CA ALA A 65 11.18 0.64 -1.12
C ALA A 65 12.33 1.17 -0.23
N SER A 66 12.92 2.31 -0.61
CA SER A 66 13.96 3.01 0.15
C SER A 66 13.40 3.97 1.20
N ASN A 67 12.08 3.99 1.43
CA ASN A 67 11.47 4.86 2.41
C ASN A 67 11.84 4.43 3.85
N VAL A 68 12.86 5.10 4.40
CA VAL A 68 13.37 4.90 5.75
C VAL A 68 12.26 4.97 6.81
N LEU A 69 11.23 5.81 6.62
CA LEU A 69 10.10 5.90 7.55
C LEU A 69 9.28 4.61 7.57
N HIS A 70 9.07 3.97 6.42
CA HIS A 70 8.32 2.74 6.33
C HIS A 70 9.08 1.58 7.01
N GLN A 71 10.37 1.47 6.73
CA GLN A 71 11.24 0.47 7.36
C GLN A 71 11.36 0.69 8.88
N ALA A 72 11.40 1.96 9.31
CA ALA A 72 11.33 2.34 10.71
C ALA A 72 10.03 1.87 11.36
N ASP A 73 8.86 2.25 10.84
CA ASP A 73 7.56 1.87 11.41
C ASP A 73 7.40 0.35 11.49
N GLN A 74 7.83 -0.39 10.45
CA GLN A 74 7.78 -1.84 10.46
C GLN A 74 8.65 -2.44 11.60
N SER A 75 9.87 -1.94 11.77
CA SER A 75 10.79 -2.41 12.82
C SER A 75 10.28 -2.08 14.22
N LEU A 76 9.71 -0.89 14.40
CA LEU A 76 9.12 -0.45 15.66
C LEU A 76 7.89 -1.31 16.03
N ARG A 77 7.01 -1.61 15.06
CA ARG A 77 5.85 -2.51 15.29
C ARG A 77 6.28 -3.91 15.73
N ARG A 78 7.33 -4.47 15.11
CA ARG A 78 7.90 -5.76 15.54
C ARG A 78 8.40 -5.69 16.98
N THR A 79 9.20 -4.68 17.30
CA THR A 79 9.76 -4.46 18.65
C THR A 79 8.67 -4.32 19.71
N ILE A 80 7.63 -3.53 19.44
CA ILE A 80 6.48 -3.38 20.34
C ILE A 80 5.78 -4.74 20.52
N SER A 81 5.56 -5.48 19.44
CA SER A 81 4.92 -6.80 19.51
C SER A 81 5.71 -7.77 20.38
N GLU A 82 7.02 -7.83 20.22
CA GLU A 82 7.91 -8.64 21.04
C GLU A 82 7.86 -8.24 22.52
N THR A 83 7.88 -6.94 22.80
CA THR A 83 7.73 -6.40 24.16
C THR A 83 6.38 -6.79 24.76
N MET A 84 5.29 -6.72 23.99
CA MET A 84 3.96 -7.14 24.43
C MET A 84 3.89 -8.64 24.72
N GLN A 85 4.58 -9.48 23.93
CA GLN A 85 4.69 -10.91 24.21
C GLN A 85 5.49 -11.19 25.49
N LYS A 86 6.61 -10.48 25.71
CA LYS A 86 7.38 -10.56 26.95
C LYS A 86 6.55 -10.13 28.17
N ALA A 87 5.79 -9.05 28.04
CA ALA A 87 4.89 -8.56 29.07
C ALA A 87 3.81 -9.59 29.42
N LYS A 88 3.20 -10.20 28.40
CA LYS A 88 2.23 -11.28 28.58
C LYS A 88 2.85 -12.49 29.27
N ALA A 89 4.06 -12.89 28.88
CA ALA A 89 4.79 -14.01 29.49
C ALA A 89 5.14 -13.74 30.96
N LYS A 90 5.37 -12.48 31.34
CA LYS A 90 5.58 -12.05 32.73
C LYS A 90 4.29 -11.94 33.55
N GLY A 91 3.13 -12.25 32.97
CA GLY A 91 1.86 -12.28 33.69
C GLY A 91 1.20 -10.92 33.90
N LEU A 92 1.54 -9.90 33.10
CA LEU A 92 0.87 -8.59 33.19
C LEU A 92 -0.64 -8.73 32.97
N SER A 93 -1.42 -7.96 33.73
CA SER A 93 -2.87 -7.94 33.59
C SER A 93 -3.32 -7.31 32.27
N PRO A 94 -4.52 -7.64 31.75
CA PRO A 94 -5.04 -7.05 30.51
C PRO A 94 -5.12 -5.51 30.52
N SER A 95 -5.41 -4.91 31.68
CA SER A 95 -5.43 -3.45 31.86
C SER A 95 -4.04 -2.84 31.78
N GLU A 96 -3.04 -3.45 32.41
CA GLU A 96 -1.64 -3.00 32.32
C GLU A 96 -1.08 -3.17 30.92
N MET A 97 -1.41 -4.27 30.23
CA MET A 97 -1.06 -4.48 28.84
C MET A 97 -1.64 -3.40 27.93
N LYS A 98 -2.89 -2.99 28.18
CA LYS A 98 -3.52 -1.89 27.42
C LYS A 98 -2.75 -0.59 27.59
N ILE A 99 -2.48 -0.19 28.83
CA ILE A 99 -1.75 1.06 29.13
C ILE A 99 -0.33 1.03 28.54
N LEU A 100 0.37 -0.10 28.69
CA LEU A 100 1.70 -0.28 28.09
C LEU A 100 1.66 -0.12 26.57
N SER A 101 0.67 -0.71 25.90
CA SER A 101 0.53 -0.60 24.45
C SER A 101 0.24 0.83 23.99
N GLU A 102 -0.56 1.58 24.75
CA GLU A 102 -0.88 2.99 24.46
C GLU A 102 0.37 3.87 24.59
N GLU A 103 1.15 3.70 25.67
CA GLU A 103 2.39 4.45 25.89
C GLU A 103 3.45 4.14 24.83
N LEU A 104 3.64 2.85 24.48
CA LEU A 104 4.57 2.44 23.43
C LEU A 104 4.15 2.97 22.05
N ASN A 105 2.85 2.97 21.75
CA ASN A 105 2.34 3.52 20.49
C ASN A 105 2.50 5.04 20.43
N LYS A 106 2.29 5.74 21.55
CA LYS A 106 2.53 7.18 21.63
C LYS A 106 4.00 7.52 21.35
N GLN A 107 4.93 6.84 22.02
CA GLN A 107 6.36 6.99 21.78
C GLN A 107 6.74 6.68 20.33
N LYS A 108 6.14 5.64 19.73
CA LYS A 108 6.36 5.31 18.32
C LYS A 108 5.97 6.46 17.39
N VAL A 109 4.80 7.07 17.61
CA VAL A 109 4.32 8.19 16.80
C VAL A 109 5.27 9.39 16.92
N GLU A 110 5.67 9.74 18.14
CA GLU A 110 6.61 10.84 18.39
C GLU A 110 7.98 10.57 17.73
N PHE A 111 8.49 9.34 17.84
CA PHE A 111 9.74 8.93 17.20
C PHE A 111 9.69 9.05 15.66
N LEU A 112 8.60 8.57 15.04
CA LEU A 112 8.43 8.63 13.59
C LEU A 112 8.29 10.07 13.09
N GLU A 113 7.64 10.95 13.84
CA GLU A 113 7.58 12.39 13.51
C GLU A 113 8.95 13.06 13.62
N LYS A 114 9.75 12.76 14.66
CA LYS A 114 11.15 13.23 14.75
C LYS A 114 11.98 12.73 13.56
N LEU A 115 11.81 11.47 13.17
CA LEU A 115 12.51 10.86 12.04
C LEU A 115 12.10 11.51 10.70
N LYS A 116 10.82 11.79 10.51
CA LYS A 116 10.29 12.50 9.33
C LYS A 116 10.85 13.92 9.23
N GLN A 117 10.86 14.66 10.34
CA GLN A 117 11.44 16.01 10.36
C GLN A 117 12.94 16.01 10.06
N LYS A 118 13.68 15.02 10.57
CA LYS A 118 15.11 14.86 10.28
C LYS A 118 15.34 14.56 8.79
N THR A 119 14.59 13.59 8.24
CA THR A 119 14.66 13.20 6.83
C THR A 119 14.34 14.36 5.89
N ASN A 120 13.38 15.23 6.26
CA ASN A 120 13.03 16.41 5.46
C ASN A 120 14.05 17.57 5.53
N LYS A 121 14.82 17.66 6.62
CA LYS A 121 15.87 18.69 6.80
C LYS A 121 17.19 18.28 6.13
N GLU A 122 17.47 16.98 6.11
CA GLU A 122 18.67 16.37 5.54
C GLU A 122 18.32 15.83 4.14
N ASN A 123 18.10 16.72 3.16
CA ASN A 123 17.70 16.38 1.78
C ASN A 123 18.75 15.58 0.95
N GLN A 124 19.69 14.91 1.60
CA GLN A 124 20.66 13.99 1.00
C GLN A 124 21.44 13.33 2.14
N PHE A 125 21.05 12.13 2.55
CA PHE A 125 22.04 11.13 2.94
C PHE A 125 21.61 9.76 2.43
N TYR A 126 22.51 9.21 1.63
CA TYR A 126 22.36 8.04 0.79
C TYR A 126 21.98 6.79 1.58
N VAL A 127 21.25 5.91 0.88
CA VAL A 127 21.25 4.47 1.10
C VAL A 127 22.69 3.98 1.03
N GLU A 128 23.37 3.90 2.17
CA GLU A 128 24.58 3.10 2.31
C GLU A 128 24.73 2.71 3.78
N ASN A 129 24.40 1.44 4.07
CA ASN A 129 25.01 0.65 5.14
C ASN A 129 25.10 1.22 6.56
N SER A 130 24.33 2.24 6.93
CA SER A 130 24.05 2.46 8.34
C SER A 130 22.80 1.66 8.67
N SER A 131 23.02 0.53 9.33
CA SER A 131 22.12 0.07 10.37
C SER A 131 22.01 1.21 11.40
N PHE A 132 21.34 2.31 11.02
CA PHE A 132 20.83 3.26 11.99
C PHE A 132 19.91 2.39 12.82
N ASN A 133 20.36 2.07 14.02
CA ASN A 133 19.73 1.04 14.83
C ASN A 133 18.50 1.69 15.46
N ILE A 134 17.51 1.99 14.61
CA ILE A 134 16.21 2.59 14.94
C ILE A 134 15.61 1.82 16.09
N THR A 135 15.73 0.50 16.03
CA THR A 135 15.33 -0.41 17.10
C THR A 135 16.09 -0.17 18.40
N SER A 136 17.41 0.01 18.41
CA SER A 136 18.14 0.29 19.66
C SER A 136 17.84 1.67 20.23
N VAL A 137 17.73 2.70 19.40
CA VAL A 137 17.40 4.07 19.85
C VAL A 137 15.99 4.08 20.45
N PHE A 138 15.03 3.48 19.76
CA PHE A 138 13.67 3.34 20.28
C PHE A 138 13.60 2.48 21.53
N SER A 139 14.35 1.38 21.58
CA SER A 139 14.43 0.54 22.77
C SER A 139 15.01 1.31 23.96
N GLN A 140 15.97 2.21 23.74
CA GLN A 140 16.52 3.08 24.77
C GLN A 140 15.49 4.13 25.23
N GLU A 141 14.77 4.78 24.31
CA GLU A 141 13.74 5.79 24.64
C GLU A 141 12.52 5.17 25.35
N THR A 142 12.26 3.89 25.10
CA THR A 142 11.15 3.14 25.74
C THR A 142 11.58 2.29 26.93
N ASP A 143 12.87 2.24 27.26
CA ASP A 143 13.41 1.36 28.30
C ASP A 143 12.78 1.66 29.67
N ASP A 144 12.64 2.94 30.01
CA ASP A 144 12.02 3.36 31.28
C ASP A 144 10.53 2.96 31.35
N ILE A 145 9.81 3.09 30.23
CA ILE A 145 8.42 2.64 30.11
C ILE A 145 8.36 1.14 30.31
N VAL A 146 9.19 0.36 29.62
CA VAL A 146 9.21 -1.10 29.71
C VAL A 146 9.58 -1.55 31.12
N LYS A 147 10.63 -0.98 31.71
CA LYS A 147 11.07 -1.27 33.09
C LYS A 147 9.97 -1.02 34.12
N LYS A 148 9.20 0.05 33.98
CA LYS A 148 8.07 0.38 34.88
C LYS A 148 7.05 -0.75 35.02
N TYR A 149 6.85 -1.53 33.95
CA TYR A 149 5.89 -2.64 33.95
C TYR A 149 6.56 -4.01 34.13
N LEU A 150 7.76 -4.20 33.58
CA LEU A 150 8.42 -5.50 33.56
C LEU A 150 9.36 -5.77 34.76
N ASN A 151 9.70 -4.76 35.57
CA ASN A 151 10.52 -4.90 36.78
C ASN A 151 9.71 -4.81 38.09
N LYS A 152 8.38 -4.88 38.02
CA LYS A 152 7.51 -4.88 39.21
C LYS A 152 7.44 -6.23 39.94
N HIS A 153 8.26 -7.20 39.53
CA HIS A 153 8.32 -8.55 40.09
C HIS A 153 9.76 -8.96 40.38
#